data_AF-A0A942EV15-F1
#
_entry.id   AF-A0A942EV15-F1
#
_cell.length_a   1.000
_cell.length_b   1.000
_cell.length_c   1.000
_cell.angle_alpha   90.00
_cell.angle_beta   90.00
_cell.angle_gamma   90.00
#
_symmetry.space_group_name_H-M   'P 1'
#
loop_
_entity.id
_entity.type
_entity.pdbx_description
1 polymer ?
#
loop_
_entity_poly.entity_id
_entity_poly.type
_entity_poly.pdbx_seq_one_letter_code
_entity_poly.pdbx_strand_id
1 'polypeptide(L)' 'MENSKIEENDQRPKEIRPEEEKKREVDLNTLFPGKDYDLNRLFPDEGTKKLLHELKRNKRDIDRFIKSLNLEEE' A
#
# COMPACT_ATOMS: atom_id res chain seq x y z
N MET A 1 -34.44 -21.98 22.88
CA MET A 1 -33.07 -21.99 22.35
C MET A 1 -33.16 -21.52 20.92
N GLU A 2 -32.76 -20.29 20.62
CA GLU A 2 -32.45 -19.91 19.24
C GLU A 2 -31.48 -18.73 19.30
N ASN A 3 -30.19 -19.06 19.27
CA ASN A 3 -29.12 -18.08 19.17
C ASN A 3 -28.84 -17.86 17.68
N SER A 4 -29.49 -16.87 17.08
CA SER A 4 -29.12 -16.39 15.74
C SER A 4 -27.88 -15.52 15.86
N LYS A 5 -26.72 -16.16 15.78
CA LYS A 5 -25.41 -15.51 15.71
C LYS A 5 -25.24 -14.95 14.30
N ILE A 6 -25.54 -13.66 14.14
CA ILE A 6 -25.20 -12.91 12.94
C ILE A 6 -23.69 -12.70 13.00
N GLU A 7 -22.95 -13.44 12.17
CA GLU A 7 -21.54 -13.20 11.89
C GLU A 7 -21.44 -11.89 11.10
N GLU A 8 -21.15 -10.81 11.82
CA GLU A 8 -20.75 -9.54 11.24
C GLU A 8 -19.42 -9.75 10.51
N ASN A 9 -19.51 -9.93 9.20
CA ASN A 9 -18.40 -9.94 8.28
C ASN A 9 -17.76 -8.54 8.34
N ASP A 10 -16.73 -8.40 9.17
CA ASP A 10 -15.93 -7.19 9.40
C ASP A 10 -15.05 -6.88 8.17
N GLN A 11 -15.69 -6.77 6.99
CA GLN A 11 -15.14 -6.10 5.81
C GLN A 11 -15.34 -4.59 5.98
N ARG A 12 -14.75 -4.03 7.05
CA ARG A 12 -14.46 -2.60 7.04
C ARG A 12 -13.38 -2.39 5.98
N PRO A 13 -13.61 -1.53 4.97
CA PRO A 13 -12.50 -0.97 4.20
C PRO A 13 -11.52 -0.44 5.24
N LYS A 14 -10.26 -0.84 5.17
CA LYS A 14 -9.23 -0.25 6.03
C LYS A 14 -9.16 1.23 5.66
N GLU A 15 -9.98 2.05 6.32
CA GLU A 15 -9.90 3.49 6.31
C GLU A 15 -8.43 3.80 6.55
N ILE A 16 -7.82 4.42 5.56
CA ILE A 16 -6.44 4.87 5.62
C ILE A 16 -6.47 5.99 6.66
N ARG A 17 -6.31 5.64 7.93
CA ARG A 17 -6.27 6.59 9.04
C ARG A 17 -5.09 7.54 8.76
N PRO A 18 -5.34 8.85 8.55
CA PRO A 18 -4.27 9.81 8.29
C PRO A 18 -3.31 9.95 9.49
N GLU A 19 -3.72 9.50 10.69
CA GLU A 19 -2.98 9.66 11.94
C GLU A 19 -1.80 8.71 12.15
N GLU A 20 -1.57 7.72 11.27
CA GLU A 20 -0.39 6.85 11.32
C GLU A 20 0.67 7.20 10.26
N GLU A 21 0.64 8.40 9.69
CA GLU A 21 1.84 9.06 9.16
C GLU A 21 2.79 9.45 10.31
N LYS A 22 3.16 8.49 11.16
CA LYS A 22 4.50 8.54 11.76
C LYS A 22 5.43 8.75 10.59
N LYS A 23 6.25 9.81 10.66
CA LYS A 23 7.36 10.15 9.76
C LYS A 23 8.25 8.92 9.52
N ARG A 24 7.75 7.93 8.78
CA ARG A 24 8.53 6.81 8.31
C ARG A 24 9.33 7.44 7.21
N GLU A 25 10.56 7.78 7.52
CA GLU A 25 11.53 8.22 6.52
C GLU A 25 11.47 7.21 5.37
N VAL A 26 10.98 7.68 4.23
CA VAL A 26 10.76 6.83 3.08
C VAL A 26 12.12 6.60 2.42
N ASP A 27 12.67 5.41 2.60
CA ASP A 27 13.91 5.02 1.95
C ASP A 27 13.65 4.54 0.52
N LEU A 28 14.01 5.38 -0.45
CA LEU A 28 13.82 5.10 -1.87
C LEU A 28 14.70 3.95 -2.37
N ASN A 29 15.88 3.73 -1.82
CA ASN A 29 16.76 2.64 -2.23
C ASN A 29 16.19 1.29 -1.83
N THR A 30 15.53 1.23 -0.67
CA THR A 30 14.78 0.03 -0.24
C THR A 30 13.52 -0.17 -1.09
N LEU A 31 12.85 0.91 -1.50
CA LEU A 31 11.66 0.80 -2.35
C LEU A 31 12.00 0.39 -3.80
N PHE A 32 13.11 0.84 -4.34
CA PHE A 32 13.52 0.57 -5.71
C PHE A 32 14.93 -0.02 -5.72
N PRO A 33 15.09 -1.28 -5.29
CA PRO A 33 16.39 -1.95 -5.29
C PRO A 33 16.90 -2.15 -6.72
N GLY A 34 18.22 -2.24 -6.87
CA GLY A 34 18.87 -2.50 -8.16
C GLY A 34 18.98 -1.27 -9.06
N LYS A 35 18.88 -0.06 -8.51
CA LYS A 35 19.26 1.16 -9.21
C LYS A 35 20.74 1.44 -8.96
N ASP A 36 21.46 1.81 -10.03
CA ASP A 36 22.89 2.14 -9.96
C ASP A 36 23.16 3.49 -9.27
N TYR A 37 22.10 4.22 -8.90
CA TYR A 37 22.15 5.54 -8.29
C TYR A 37 21.44 5.53 -6.93
N ASP A 38 21.98 6.30 -5.98
CA ASP A 38 21.35 6.54 -4.69
C ASP A 38 20.16 7.50 -4.84
N LEU A 39 18.95 6.95 -4.82
CA LEU A 39 17.72 7.70 -4.98
C LEU A 39 17.44 8.62 -3.79
N ASN A 40 17.89 8.29 -2.58
CA ASN A 40 17.73 9.17 -1.43
C ASN A 40 18.57 10.44 -1.59
N ARG A 41 19.72 10.34 -2.26
CA ARG A 41 20.57 11.49 -2.58
C ARG A 41 20.01 12.32 -3.74
N LEU A 42 19.43 11.67 -4.75
CA LEU A 42 18.84 12.36 -5.91
C LEU A 42 17.54 13.08 -5.56
N PHE A 43 16.74 12.49 -4.68
CA PHE A 43 15.45 13.01 -4.24
C PHE A 43 15.40 13.12 -2.72
N PRO A 44 16.13 14.08 -2.13
CA PRO A 44 16.14 14.26 -0.68
C PRO A 44 14.83 14.85 -0.14
N ASP A 45 14.04 15.47 -1.02
CA ASP A 45 12.74 16.07 -0.71
C ASP A 45 11.71 15.05 -0.23
N GLU A 46 11.13 15.30 0.94
CA GLU A 46 10.17 14.41 1.58
C GLU A 46 8.88 14.25 0.77
N GLY A 47 8.42 15.30 0.09
CA GLY A 47 7.22 15.25 -0.76
C GLY A 47 7.42 14.28 -1.93
N THR A 48 8.58 14.34 -2.57
CA THR A 48 8.96 13.45 -3.67
C THR A 48 9.08 12.00 -3.19
N LYS A 49 9.69 11.77 -2.03
CA LYS A 49 9.78 10.41 -1.47
C LYS A 49 8.39 9.83 -1.18
N LYS A 50 7.51 10.60 -0.55
CA LYS A 50 6.12 10.19 -0.28
C LYS A 50 5.38 9.86 -1.57
N LEU A 51 5.48 10.72 -2.59
CA LEU A 51 4.85 10.49 -3.89
C LEU A 51 5.29 9.16 -4.51
N LEU A 52 6.60 8.89 -4.54
CA LEU A 52 7.14 7.64 -5.09
C LEU A 52 6.67 6.40 -4.30
N HIS A 53 6.56 6.51 -2.98
CA HIS A 53 6.02 5.45 -2.13
C HIS A 53 4.53 5.19 -2.41
N GLU A 54 3.71 6.23 -2.52
CA GLU A 54 2.28 6.14 -2.84
C GLU A 54 2.05 5.53 -4.22
N LEU A 55 2.81 5.96 -5.23
CA LEU A 55 2.75 5.39 -6.59
C LEU A 55 3.05 3.89 -6.59
N LYS A 56 4.09 3.46 -5.87
CA LYS A 56 4.44 2.05 -5.74
C LYS A 56 3.32 1.26 -5.05
N ARG A 57 2.72 1.82 -4.00
CA ARG A 57 1.59 1.20 -3.30
C ARG A 57 0.38 1.07 -4.22
N ASN A 58 0.02 2.13 -4.91
CA ASN A 58 -1.12 2.17 -5.83
C ASN A 58 -0.97 1.12 -6.95
N LYS A 59 0.22 1.04 -7.56
CA LYS A 59 0.52 -0.02 -8.55
C LYS A 59 0.28 -1.41 -7.99
N ARG A 60 0.81 -1.72 -6.80
CA ARG A 60 0.63 -3.04 -6.16
C ARG A 60 -0.83 -3.35 -5.87
N ASP A 61 -1.59 -2.33 -5.44
CA ASP A 61 -3.00 -2.48 -5.10
C ASP A 61 -3.82 -2.74 -6.38
N ILE A 62 -3.52 -2.06 -7.49
CA ILE A 62 -4.10 -2.35 -8.82
C ILE A 62 -3.72 -3.76 -9.30
N ASP A 63 -2.44 -4.13 -9.22
CA ASP A 63 -1.98 -5.47 -9.63
C ASP A 63 -2.70 -6.57 -8.82
N ARG A 64 -2.93 -6.34 -7.53
CA ARG A 64 -3.70 -7.26 -6.67
C ARG A 64 -5.16 -7.33 -7.11
N PHE A 65 -5.77 -6.19 -7.42
CA PHE A 65 -7.17 -6.12 -7.86
C PHE A 65 -7.38 -6.85 -9.19
N ILE A 66 -6.50 -6.65 -10.17
CA ILE A 66 -6.55 -7.37 -11.45
C ILE A 66 -6.41 -8.88 -11.22
N LYS A 67 -5.49 -9.31 -10.34
CA LYS A 67 -5.34 -10.73 -9.99
C LYS A 67 -6.59 -11.31 -9.34
N SER A 68 -7.29 -10.56 -8.47
CA SER A 68 -8.54 -11.04 -7.87
C SER A 68 -9.67 -11.17 -8.88
N LEU A 69 -9.74 -10.32 -9.91
CA LEU A 69 -10.73 -10.47 -10.98
C LEU A 69 -10.47 -11.73 -11.84
N ASN A 70 -9.20 -12.00 -12.16
CA ASN A 70 -8.83 -13.18 -12.94
C ASN A 70 -8.95 -14.51 -12.16
N LEU A 71 -9.20 -14.46 -10.84
CA LEU A 71 -9.39 -15.65 -10.01
C LEU A 71 -10.84 -16.15 -10.01
N GLU A 72 -11.80 -15.38 -10.55
CA GLU A 72 -13.23 -15.75 -10.59
C GLU A 72 -13.63 -16.52 -11.87
N GLU A 73 -12.69 -16.85 -12.76
CA GLU A 73 -12.96 -17.52 -14.05
C GLU A 73 -12.66 -19.05 -14.10
N GLU A 74 -12.51 -19.74 -12.96
CA GLU A 74 -12.32 -21.22 -12.90
C GLU A 74 -13.37 -21.97 -12.06
#